data_AF-A0A6G2VZG3-F1
#
_entry.id   AF-A0A6G2VZG3-F1
#
_cell.length_a   1.000
_cell.length_b   1.000
_cell.length_c   1.000
_cell.angle_alpha   90.00
_cell.angle_beta   90.00
_cell.angle_gamma   90.00
#
_symmetry.space_group_name_H-M   'P 1'
#
loop_
_entity.id
_entity.type
_entity.pdbx_description
1 polymer ?
#
loop_
_entity_poly.entity_id
_entity_poly.type
_entity_poly.pdbx_seq_one_letter_code
_entity_poly.pdbx_strand_id
1 'polypeptide(L)'
;LVARGRLLPGLTPDGHDAWRAGPLEPDDIAHLRAIAAALPPEGHAVPLPGPGALLLPEPEALVRSFLDAVADTLPRTPAAPHTCGRPFAAREPQSLPAAHEWAAEVAAGMDAGVRLSLRLDLSAYDVFDAGADDGTRA
;
A
#
# COMPACT_ATOMS: atom_id res chain seq x y z
N LEU A 1 -8.80 8.88 -5.98
CA LEU A 1 -7.47 8.58 -5.40
C LEU A 1 -6.78 7.43 -6.13
N VAL A 2 -7.25 6.19 -5.99
CA VAL A 2 -6.53 5.02 -6.54
C VAL A 2 -6.47 4.99 -8.07
N ALA A 3 -7.55 5.37 -8.76
CA ALA A 3 -7.53 5.51 -10.22
C ALA A 3 -6.55 6.57 -10.75
N ARG A 4 -6.14 7.53 -9.90
CA ARG A 4 -5.09 8.52 -10.20
C ARG A 4 -3.67 7.99 -9.88
N GLY A 5 -3.52 6.70 -9.58
CA GLY A 5 -2.24 6.08 -9.21
C GLY A 5 -1.70 6.49 -7.83
N ARG A 6 -2.55 7.05 -6.96
CA ARG A 6 -2.16 7.51 -5.61
C ARG A 6 -2.24 6.38 -4.59
N LEU A 7 -1.24 5.51 -4.61
CA LEU A 7 -1.04 4.44 -3.64
C LEU A 7 0.38 4.49 -3.10
N LEU A 8 0.52 4.34 -1.79
CA LEU A 8 1.81 4.26 -1.10
C LEU A 8 1.93 2.87 -0.45
N PRO A 9 3.03 2.14 -0.66
CA PRO A 9 3.32 0.97 0.15
C PRO A 9 3.71 1.42 1.57
N GLY A 10 3.41 0.59 2.55
CA GLY A 10 3.82 0.76 3.94
C GLY A 10 3.69 -0.54 4.72
N LEU A 11 3.98 -0.46 6.02
CA LEU A 11 3.71 -1.56 6.93
C LEU A 11 2.66 -1.16 7.96
N THR A 12 1.82 -2.11 8.36
CA THR A 12 0.99 -1.99 9.55
C THR A 12 1.87 -1.92 10.81
N PRO A 13 1.34 -1.50 11.97
CA PRO A 13 2.09 -1.53 13.23
C PRO A 13 2.67 -2.91 13.56
N ASP A 14 1.95 -3.98 13.19
CA ASP A 14 2.39 -5.37 13.37
C ASP A 14 3.39 -5.85 12.29
N GLY A 15 3.87 -4.96 11.43
CA GLY A 15 4.90 -5.26 10.43
C GLY A 15 4.40 -6.01 9.19
N HIS A 16 3.12 -5.91 8.86
CA HIS A 16 2.57 -6.53 7.65
C HIS A 16 2.48 -5.53 6.50
N ASP A 17 2.68 -5.98 5.27
CA ASP A 17 2.49 -5.15 4.08
C ASP A 17 1.08 -4.55 4.00
N ALA A 18 0.99 -3.29 3.62
CA ALA A 18 -0.27 -2.61 3.35
C ALA A 18 -0.10 -1.50 2.31
N TRP A 19 -1.09 -1.32 1.45
CA TRP A 19 -1.23 -0.09 0.66
C TRP A 19 -2.12 0.92 1.37
N ARG A 20 -1.73 2.19 1.30
CA ARG A 20 -2.54 3.32 1.74
C ARG A 20 -2.76 4.29 0.58
N ALA A 21 -3.87 5.02 0.60
CA ALA A 21 -4.13 6.03 -0.42
C ALA A 21 -3.18 7.23 -0.22
N GLY A 22 -2.41 7.60 -1.25
CA GLY A 22 -1.52 8.75 -1.13
C GLY A 22 -0.49 8.88 -2.25
N PRO A 23 0.22 10.02 -2.31
CA PRO A 23 0.06 11.19 -1.44
C PRO A 23 -1.25 11.94 -1.75
N LEU A 24 -1.91 12.46 -0.71
CA LEU A 24 -3.16 13.20 -0.87
C LEU A 24 -2.90 14.67 -1.21
N GLU A 25 -3.63 15.21 -2.16
CA GLU A 25 -3.59 16.65 -2.47
C GLU A 25 -4.42 17.44 -1.45
N PRO A 26 -4.20 18.76 -1.33
CA PRO A 26 -5.02 19.60 -0.44
C PRO A 26 -6.53 19.44 -0.66
N ASP A 27 -6.96 19.32 -1.92
CA ASP A 27 -8.38 19.10 -2.26
C ASP A 27 -8.88 17.72 -1.83
N ASP A 28 -8.02 16.69 -1.91
CA ASP A 28 -8.36 15.35 -1.42
C ASP A 28 -8.57 15.38 0.10
N ILE A 29 -7.69 16.09 0.83
CA ILE A 29 -7.79 16.26 2.29
C ILE A 29 -9.07 17.03 2.65
N ALA A 30 -9.34 18.15 1.98
CA ALA A 30 -10.54 18.95 2.22
C ALA A 30 -11.82 18.14 1.99
N HIS A 31 -11.85 17.31 0.95
CA HIS A 31 -12.98 16.44 0.65
C HIS A 31 -13.18 15.37 1.73
N LEU A 32 -12.09 14.72 2.18
CA LEU A 32 -12.19 13.71 3.25
C LEU A 32 -12.69 14.32 4.57
N ARG A 33 -12.24 15.53 4.91
CA ARG A 33 -12.76 16.27 6.07
C ARG A 33 -14.25 16.59 5.94
N ALA A 34 -14.70 16.98 4.75
CA ALA A 34 -16.11 17.23 4.50
C ALA A 34 -16.96 15.95 4.67
N ILE A 35 -16.46 14.79 4.22
CA ILE A 35 -17.11 13.49 4.44
C ILE A 35 -17.19 13.17 5.94
N ALA A 36 -16.07 13.32 6.66
CA ALA A 36 -16.02 13.06 8.09
C ALA A 36 -16.98 13.96 8.89
N ALA A 37 -17.04 15.25 8.56
CA ALA A 37 -17.97 16.21 9.17
C ALA A 37 -19.45 15.90 8.86
N ALA A 38 -19.72 15.24 7.72
CA ALA A 38 -21.05 14.78 7.34
C ALA A 38 -21.41 13.40 7.93
N LEU A 39 -20.48 12.71 8.58
CA LEU A 39 -20.71 11.39 9.15
C LEU A 39 -21.69 11.50 10.32
N PRO A 40 -22.84 10.81 10.29
CA PRO A 40 -23.75 10.83 11.42
C PRO A 40 -23.11 10.16 12.63
N PRO A 41 -23.54 10.49 13.87
CA PRO A 41 -22.99 9.89 15.10
C PRO A 41 -22.97 8.36 15.08
N GLU A 42 -24.01 7.73 14.52
CA GLU A 42 -24.13 6.28 14.40
C GLU A 42 -23.04 5.67 13.51
N GLY A 43 -22.48 6.45 12.58
CA GLY A 43 -21.42 6.02 11.66
C GLY A 43 -20.04 5.84 12.33
N HIS A 44 -19.86 6.33 13.56
CA HIS A 44 -18.61 6.22 14.32
C HIS A 44 -18.86 5.90 15.81
N ALA A 45 -20.01 5.29 16.12
CA ALA A 45 -20.42 4.96 17.49
C ALA A 45 -19.81 3.64 18.04
N VAL A 46 -18.93 2.98 17.29
CA VAL A 46 -18.26 1.74 17.76
C VAL A 46 -17.06 2.12 18.63
N PRO A 47 -17.02 1.74 19.92
CA PRO A 47 -15.90 2.09 20.79
C PRO A 47 -14.56 1.51 20.34
N LEU A 48 -13.49 2.26 20.56
CA LEU A 48 -12.13 1.78 20.40
C LEU A 48 -11.83 0.67 21.43
N PRO A 49 -11.09 -0.39 21.05
CA PRO A 49 -10.71 -1.45 21.98
C PRO A 49 -9.66 -0.94 22.97
N GLY A 50 -9.77 -1.34 24.23
CA GLY A 50 -8.77 -1.06 25.26
C GLY A 50 -9.36 -0.96 26.67
N PRO A 51 -8.52 -1.06 27.72
CA PRO A 51 -8.96 -0.79 29.08
C PRO A 51 -9.20 0.72 29.29
N GLY A 52 -10.14 1.08 30.16
CA GLY A 52 -10.36 2.47 30.59
C GLY A 52 -11.69 3.06 30.14
N ALA A 53 -11.71 4.39 29.95
CA ALA A 53 -12.91 5.11 29.53
C ALA A 53 -13.30 4.73 28.10
N LEU A 54 -14.60 4.72 27.81
CA LEU A 54 -15.12 4.47 26.48
C LEU A 54 -14.76 5.65 25.57
N LEU A 55 -13.93 5.38 24.57
CA LEU A 55 -13.52 6.35 23.55
C LEU A 55 -14.13 5.94 22.21
N LEU A 56 -14.69 6.92 21.50
CA LEU A 56 -15.14 6.75 20.11
C LEU A 56 -14.01 7.13 19.15
N PRO A 57 -13.94 6.51 17.96
CA PRO A 57 -13.00 6.90 16.92
C PRO A 57 -13.28 8.33 16.44
N GLU A 58 -12.20 9.03 16.12
CA GLU A 58 -12.29 10.34 15.47
C GLU A 58 -12.79 10.13 14.01
N PRO A 59 -13.85 10.82 13.55
CA PRO A 59 -14.45 10.60 12.24
C PRO A 59 -13.48 10.71 11.05
N GLU A 60 -12.57 11.70 11.03
CA GLU A 60 -11.57 11.85 9.97
C GLU A 60 -10.62 10.64 9.95
N ALA A 61 -10.17 10.18 11.12
CA ALA A 61 -9.31 9.00 11.24
C ALA A 61 -10.03 7.72 10.77
N LEU A 62 -11.32 7.57 11.07
CA LEU A 62 -12.13 6.42 10.64
C LEU A 62 -12.31 6.40 9.11
N VAL A 63 -12.68 7.55 8.52
CA VAL A 63 -12.82 7.68 7.06
C VAL A 63 -11.48 7.41 6.37
N ARG A 64 -10.37 7.89 6.96
CA ARG A 64 -9.03 7.63 6.45
C ARG A 64 -8.69 6.13 6.48
N SER A 65 -8.94 5.47 7.61
CA SER A 65 -8.72 4.03 7.77
C SER A 65 -9.54 3.22 6.77
N PHE A 66 -10.82 3.57 6.57
CA PHE A 66 -11.67 2.94 5.56
C PHE A 66 -11.10 3.07 4.15
N LEU A 67 -10.67 4.28 3.77
CA LEU A 67 -10.08 4.54 2.46
C LEU A 67 -8.79 3.73 2.25
N ASP A 68 -7.92 3.67 3.25
CA ASP A 68 -6.69 2.90 3.20
C ASP A 68 -6.99 1.38 3.09
N ALA A 69 -8.01 0.89 3.80
CA ALA A 69 -8.47 -0.50 3.67
C ALA A 69 -8.99 -0.82 2.26
N VAL A 70 -9.77 0.08 1.65
CA VAL A 70 -10.21 -0.09 0.25
C VAL A 70 -9.00 -0.07 -0.69
N ALA A 71 -8.06 0.87 -0.48
CA ALA A 71 -6.85 1.01 -1.27
C ALA A 71 -5.98 -0.26 -1.24
N ASP A 72 -5.83 -0.90 -0.08
CA ASP A 72 -5.07 -2.14 0.09
C ASP A 72 -5.58 -3.31 -0.77
N THR A 73 -6.88 -3.35 -1.07
CA THR A 73 -7.45 -4.43 -1.88
C THR A 73 -7.14 -4.32 -3.37
N LEU A 74 -6.91 -3.10 -3.88
CA LEU A 74 -6.92 -2.84 -5.32
C LEU A 74 -5.69 -3.41 -6.06
N PRO A 75 -4.46 -3.33 -5.51
CA PRO A 75 -3.30 -3.98 -6.13
C PRO A 75 -3.31 -5.51 -5.99
N ARG A 76 -3.99 -6.06 -4.98
CA ARG A 76 -3.99 -7.50 -4.60
C ARG A 76 -4.93 -8.35 -5.46
N THR A 77 -4.79 -8.26 -6.78
CA THR A 77 -5.56 -9.07 -7.74
C THR A 77 -5.11 -10.54 -7.75
N PRO A 78 -5.95 -11.50 -8.20
CA PRO A 78 -5.56 -12.92 -8.23
C PRO A 78 -4.28 -13.23 -9.03
N ALA A 79 -3.96 -12.42 -10.05
CA ALA A 79 -2.76 -12.60 -10.87
C ALA A 79 -1.51 -11.89 -10.32
N ALA A 80 -1.68 -10.91 -9.42
CA ALA A 80 -0.57 -10.08 -8.93
C ALA A 80 0.56 -10.90 -8.29
N PRO A 81 0.31 -11.94 -7.45
CA PRO A 81 1.38 -12.71 -6.82
C PRO A 81 2.29 -13.44 -7.80
N HIS A 82 1.71 -13.85 -8.94
CA HIS A 82 2.40 -14.60 -9.98
C HIS A 82 3.28 -13.70 -10.86
N THR A 83 3.01 -12.39 -10.87
CA THR A 83 3.74 -11.41 -11.71
C THR A 83 4.75 -10.60 -10.90
N CYS A 84 4.40 -10.23 -9.66
CA CYS A 84 5.17 -9.30 -8.83
C CYS A 84 5.78 -9.96 -7.58
N GLY A 85 5.55 -11.26 -7.35
CA GLY A 85 5.84 -11.91 -6.08
C GLY A 85 4.77 -11.63 -5.01
N ARG A 86 4.95 -12.15 -3.79
CA ARG A 86 3.90 -12.09 -2.74
C ARG A 86 3.80 -10.74 -2.00
N PRO A 87 4.89 -10.08 -1.60
CA PRO A 87 4.82 -8.79 -0.90
C PRO A 87 4.01 -7.75 -1.69
N PHE A 88 3.09 -7.08 -1.01
CA PHE A 88 2.19 -6.06 -1.53
C PHE A 88 1.23 -6.54 -2.65
N ALA A 89 1.19 -7.83 -2.96
CA ALA A 89 0.45 -8.38 -4.10
C ALA A 89 -0.41 -9.61 -3.74
N ALA A 90 -0.01 -10.41 -2.76
CA ALA A 90 -0.81 -11.51 -2.22
C ALA A 90 -2.05 -10.97 -1.50
N ARG A 91 -3.15 -11.74 -1.51
CA ARG A 91 -4.34 -11.38 -0.71
C ARG A 91 -4.06 -11.54 0.79
N GLU A 92 -3.26 -12.54 1.15
CA GLU A 92 -2.80 -12.71 2.52
C GLU A 92 -1.76 -11.63 2.87
N PRO A 93 -1.86 -10.97 4.04
CA PRO A 93 -0.82 -10.07 4.50
C PRO A 93 0.54 -10.77 4.60
N GLN A 94 1.61 -10.11 4.16
CA GLN A 94 2.98 -10.63 4.29
C GLN A 94 3.71 -9.91 5.42
N SER A 95 4.33 -10.66 6.34
CA SER A 95 5.16 -10.10 7.40
C SER A 95 6.52 -9.69 6.82
N LEU A 96 6.88 -8.41 6.98
CA LEU A 96 8.11 -7.81 6.42
C LEU A 96 8.83 -6.94 7.47
N PRO A 97 9.21 -7.48 8.65
CA PRO A 97 9.78 -6.68 9.73
C PRO A 97 11.07 -5.94 9.33
N ALA A 98 11.86 -6.53 8.42
CA ALA A 98 13.09 -5.91 7.91
C ALA A 98 12.83 -4.70 6.98
N ALA A 99 11.61 -4.49 6.51
CA ALA A 99 11.26 -3.41 5.60
C ALA A 99 10.73 -2.15 6.32
N HIS A 100 10.77 -2.11 7.65
CA HIS A 100 10.16 -1.02 8.43
C HIS A 100 10.79 0.36 8.14
N GLU A 101 12.12 0.43 8.12
CA GLU A 101 12.84 1.66 7.82
C GLU A 101 12.57 2.12 6.38
N TRP A 102 12.71 1.21 5.41
CA TRP A 102 12.37 1.48 4.01
C TRP A 102 10.92 1.98 3.84
N ALA A 103 9.95 1.36 4.51
CA ALA A 103 8.55 1.74 4.41
C ALA A 103 8.30 3.16 4.96
N ALA A 104 8.98 3.53 6.05
CA ALA A 104 8.93 4.89 6.61
C ALA A 104 9.57 5.91 5.67
N GLU A 105 10.70 5.58 5.05
CA GLU A 105 11.37 6.45 4.07
C GLU A 105 10.54 6.64 2.80
N VAL A 106 9.94 5.58 2.26
CA VAL A 106 9.06 5.67 1.08
C VAL A 106 7.84 6.53 1.38
N ALA A 107 7.30 6.43 2.60
CA ALA A 107 6.24 7.32 3.06
C ALA A 107 6.66 8.79 3.00
N ALA A 108 7.78 9.13 3.63
CA ALA A 108 8.29 10.49 3.71
C ALA A 108 8.73 11.05 2.34
N GLY A 109 9.38 10.23 1.52
CA GLY A 109 9.94 10.63 0.23
C GLY A 109 8.88 10.89 -0.85
N MET A 110 7.73 10.20 -0.79
CA MET A 110 6.64 10.44 -1.73
C MET A 110 5.84 11.71 -1.45
N ASP A 111 5.86 12.20 -0.20
CA ASP A 111 5.29 13.49 0.21
C ASP A 111 6.16 14.69 -0.21
N ALA A 112 7.46 14.47 -0.44
CA ALA A 112 8.39 15.49 -0.92
C ALA A 112 8.30 15.78 -2.44
N GLY A 113 7.47 15.03 -3.18
CA GLY A 113 7.19 15.27 -4.61
C GLY A 113 8.24 14.74 -5.60
N VAL A 114 9.26 14.01 -5.15
CA VAL A 114 10.30 13.44 -6.03
C VAL A 114 9.84 12.08 -6.58
N ARG A 115 10.07 11.82 -7.87
CA ARG A 115 9.69 10.57 -8.56
C ARG A 115 10.88 9.99 -9.33
N LEU A 116 11.17 8.69 -9.12
CA LEU A 116 12.13 7.91 -9.89
C LEU A 116 11.38 7.09 -10.96
N SER A 117 11.93 6.99 -12.17
CA SER A 117 11.40 6.12 -13.22
C SER A 117 12.52 5.19 -13.70
N LEU A 118 12.26 3.88 -13.66
CA LEU A 118 13.14 2.85 -14.22
C LEU A 118 12.48 2.29 -15.48
N ARG A 119 13.13 2.46 -16.63
CA ARG A 119 12.74 1.79 -17.88
C ARG A 119 13.72 0.66 -18.12
N LEU A 120 13.21 -0.58 -18.09
CA LEU A 120 13.95 -1.75 -18.50
C LEU A 120 13.65 -2.03 -19.98
N ASP A 121 14.70 -2.14 -20.79
CA ASP A 121 14.62 -2.63 -22.16
C ASP A 121 15.15 -4.06 -22.15
N LEU A 122 14.25 -5.03 -22.30
CA LEU A 122 14.59 -6.45 -22.24
C LEU A 122 14.56 -7.02 -23.65
N SER A 123 15.73 -7.43 -24.14
CA SER A 123 15.87 -8.30 -25.30
C SER A 123 15.18 -9.62 -25.02
N ALA A 124 14.10 -9.93 -25.75
CA ALA A 124 13.36 -11.19 -25.58
C ALA A 124 14.22 -12.45 -25.83
N TYR A 125 15.39 -12.28 -26.46
CA TYR A 125 16.28 -13.36 -26.87
C TYR A 125 17.35 -13.73 -25.83
N ASP A 126 17.73 -12.82 -24.92
CA ASP A 126 18.81 -13.10 -23.95
C ASP A 126 18.31 -13.57 -22.57
N VAL A 127 17.01 -13.38 -22.26
CA VAL A 127 16.46 -13.61 -20.90
C VAL A 127 16.28 -15.09 -20.56
N PHE A 128 16.14 -15.96 -21.57
CA PHE A 128 15.81 -17.38 -21.38
C PHE A 128 16.93 -18.36 -21.76
N ASP A 129 18.10 -17.89 -22.23
CA ASP A 129 19.19 -18.75 -22.70
C ASP A 129 20.28 -18.98 -21.64
N ALA A 130 19.87 -19.13 -20.38
CA ALA A 130 20.75 -19.62 -19.31
C ALA A 130 20.63 -21.15 -19.22
N GLY A 131 21.02 -21.87 -20.27
CA GLY A 131 20.84 -23.32 -20.25
C GLY A 131 21.21 -24.12 -21.51
N ALA A 132 22.25 -23.74 -22.25
CA ALA A 132 22.95 -24.70 -23.12
C ALA A 132 24.34 -24.15 -23.50
N ASP A 133 25.34 -24.35 -22.63
CA ASP A 133 26.64 -24.72 -23.19
C ASP A 133 27.05 -26.07 -22.61
N ASP A 134 27.00 -27.02 -23.52
CA ASP A 134 27.13 -28.45 -23.36
C ASP A 134 28.58 -28.80 -23.06
N GLY A 135 28.78 -29.68 -22.09
CA GLY A 135 30.04 -30.35 -21.93
C GLY A 135 30.27 -31.29 -23.10
N THR A 136 31.06 -30.87 -24.10
CA THR A 136 31.66 -31.79 -25.07
C THR A 136 33.16 -31.54 -25.27
N ARG A 137 33.94 -32.44 -24.66
CA ARG A 137 35.30 -32.94 -24.93
C ARG A 137 36.07 -32.37 -26.15
N ALA A 138 37.33 -31.99 -25.91
CA ALA A 138 38.54 -32.69 -26.37
C ALA A 138 39.76 -32.29 -25.52
#